data_AF-A0A411JXS2-F1
#
_entry.id   AF-A0A411JXS2-F1
#
_cell.length_a   1.000
_cell.length_b   1.000
_cell.length_c   1.000
_cell.angle_alpha   90.00
_cell.angle_beta   90.00
_cell.angle_gamma   90.00
#
_symmetry.space_group_name_H-M   'P 1'
#
loop_
_entity.id
_entity.type
_entity.pdbx_description
1 polymer ?
#
loop_
_entity_poly.entity_id
_entity_poly.type
_entity_poly.pdbx_seq_one_letter_code
_entity_poly.pdbx_strand_id
1 'polypeptide(L)' 'MDGIKYAVFTDKSIRLLGKNQYTSNVESGSIRAEIKHWVELFFGVKVIVMNSHSHRLPRKGRRMGPIMLWDIQCITDV' A
#
# COMPACT_ATOMS: atom_id res chain seq x y z
N MET A 1 12.17 -6.92 7.49
CA MET A 1 11.61 -7.31 6.19
C MET A 1 10.09 -7.10 6.27
N ASP A 2 9.64 -5.90 6.66
CA ASP A 2 8.32 -5.67 7.27
C ASP A 2 7.64 -4.40 6.70
N GLY A 3 7.99 -4.04 5.46
CA GLY A 3 7.48 -2.82 4.82
C GLY A 3 6.12 -3.03 4.16
N ILE A 4 6.03 -4.02 3.26
CA ILE A 4 4.86 -4.24 2.41
C ILE A 4 4.18 -5.54 2.82
N LYS A 5 2.91 -5.46 3.24
CA LYS A 5 2.11 -6.63 3.63
C LYS A 5 1.54 -7.34 2.41
N TYR A 6 0.83 -6.62 1.53
CA TYR A 6 0.20 -7.20 0.34
C TYR A 6 -0.21 -6.12 -0.67
N ALA A 7 -0.34 -6.51 -1.94
CA ALA A 7 -0.92 -5.65 -2.99
C ALA A 7 -2.45 -5.63 -2.89
N VAL A 8 -3.07 -4.48 -3.17
CA VAL A 8 -4.52 -4.29 -3.08
C VAL A 8 -5.13 -4.42 -4.47
N PHE A 9 -5.94 -5.45 -4.68
CA PHE A 9 -6.65 -5.69 -5.94
C PHE A 9 -8.16 -5.44 -5.77
N THR A 10 -8.59 -4.27 -6.20
CA THR A 10 -9.98 -3.80 -6.23
C THR A 10 -10.26 -3.22 -7.62
N ASP A 11 -11.52 -3.06 -8.03
CA ASP A 11 -11.85 -2.43 -9.32
C ASP A 11 -11.13 -1.08 -9.51
N LYS A 12 -11.10 -0.26 -8.45
CA LYS A 12 -10.39 1.03 -8.46
C LYS A 12 -8.89 0.86 -8.67
N SER A 13 -8.24 -0.06 -7.97
CA SER A 13 -6.79 -0.26 -8.13
C SER A 13 -6.43 -0.91 -9.46
N ILE A 14 -7.30 -1.74 -10.05
CA ILE A 14 -7.12 -2.27 -11.41
C ILE A 14 -7.22 -1.13 -12.44
N ARG A 15 -8.13 -0.18 -12.27
CA ARG A 15 -8.22 1.00 -13.13
C ARG A 15 -7.00 1.93 -12.97
N LEU A 16 -6.45 2.04 -11.77
CA LEU A 16 -5.22 2.80 -11.49
C LEU A 16 -3.98 2.09 -12.03
N LEU A 17 -3.97 0.76 -12.05
CA LEU A 17 -2.90 -0.04 -12.62
C LEU A 17 -2.69 0.29 -14.11
N GLY A 18 -3.77 0.51 -14.87
CA GLY A 18 -3.70 0.97 -16.26
C GLY A 18 -3.11 2.37 -16.45
N LYS A 19 -2.93 3.13 -15.37
CA LYS A 19 -2.25 4.44 -15.33
C LYS A 19 -0.87 4.37 -14.67
N ASN A 20 -0.29 3.17 -14.53
CA ASN A 20 0.94 2.90 -13.80
C ASN A 20 0.91 3.30 -12.30
N GLN A 21 -0.29 3.38 -11.71
CA GLN A 21 -0.46 3.59 -10.28
C GLN A 21 -0.70 2.26 -9.58
N TYR A 22 0.24 1.88 -8.73
CA TYR A 22 0.17 0.64 -7.95
C TYR A 22 -0.26 0.94 -6.54
N THR A 23 -1.09 0.07 -5.97
CA THR A 23 -1.62 0.22 -4.61
C THR A 23 -1.20 -0.96 -3.74
N SER A 24 -0.53 -0.69 -2.62
CA SER A 24 -0.07 -1.71 -1.67
C SER A 24 -0.38 -1.32 -0.23
N ASN A 25 -0.64 -2.32 0.62
CA ASN A 25 -0.81 -2.13 2.05
C ASN A 25 0.53 -2.34 2.75
N VAL A 26 0.86 -1.39 3.62
CA VAL A 26 2.15 -1.22 4.28
C VAL A 26 1.91 -1.11 5.79
N GLU A 27 2.87 -1.57 6.58
CA GLU A 27 2.80 -1.40 8.03
C GLU A 27 2.95 0.07 8.43
N SER A 28 2.22 0.50 9.47
CA SER A 28 2.18 1.90 9.89
C SER A 28 3.50 2.45 10.43
N GLY A 29 4.45 1.57 10.78
CA GLY A 29 5.78 1.94 11.25
C GLY A 29 6.81 2.15 10.13
N SER A 30 6.47 1.91 8.86
CA SER A 30 7.42 1.92 7.76
C SER A 30 7.70 3.34 7.22
N ILE A 31 8.97 3.66 7.00
CA ILE A 31 9.39 4.96 6.46
C ILE A 31 9.19 4.99 4.94
N ARG A 32 8.64 6.09 4.40
CA ARG A 32 8.36 6.23 2.96
C ARG A 32 9.61 6.01 2.08
N ALA A 33 10.76 6.50 2.52
CA ALA A 33 12.02 6.35 1.77
C ALA A 33 12.47 4.88 1.66
N GLU A 34 12.30 4.08 2.72
CA GLU A 34 12.67 2.67 2.72
C GLU A 34 11.80 1.85 1.77
N ILE A 35 10.48 2.09 1.79
CA ILE A 35 9.53 1.42 0.88
C ILE A 35 9.86 1.78 -0.56
N LYS A 36 10.12 3.07 -0.83
CA LYS A 36 10.52 3.54 -2.16
C LYS A 36 11.75 2.81 -2.64
N HIS A 37 12.82 2.81 -1.85
CA HIS A 37 14.09 2.18 -2.22
C HIS A 37 13.93 0.68 -2.46
N TRP A 38 13.15 0.00 -1.61
CA TRP A 38 12.90 -1.43 -1.76
C TRP A 38 12.11 -1.76 -3.04
N VAL A 39 11.08 -0.96 -3.36
CA VAL A 39 10.29 -1.12 -4.60
C VAL A 39 11.16 -0.89 -5.83
N GLU A 40 12.02 0.14 -5.81
CA GLU A 40 12.94 0.43 -6.91
C GLU A 40 13.95 -0.72 -7.13
N LEU A 41 14.50 -1.28 -6.05
CA LEU A 41 15.43 -2.41 -6.11
C LEU A 41 14.78 -3.71 -6.56
N PHE A 42 13.59 -4.03 -6.04
CA PHE A 42 12.95 -5.33 -6.30
C PHE A 42 12.36 -5.43 -7.70
N PHE A 43 11.75 -4.35 -8.18
CA PHE A 43 11.11 -4.33 -9.50
C PHE A 43 11.99 -3.70 -10.59
N GLY A 44 13.14 -3.11 -10.24
CA GLY A 44 14.03 -2.45 -11.20
C GLY A 44 13.41 -1.21 -11.85
N VAL A 45 12.47 -0.56 -11.16
CA VAL A 45 11.72 0.61 -11.63
C VAL A 45 12.13 1.86 -10.87
N LYS A 46 11.77 3.04 -11.38
CA LYS A 46 11.99 4.30 -10.68
C LYS A 46 10.66 4.84 -10.17
N VAL A 47 10.50 4.97 -8.85
CA VAL A 47 9.27 5.49 -8.27
C VAL A 47 9.34 7.03 -8.29
N ILE A 48 8.44 7.66 -9.04
CA ILE A 48 8.44 9.12 -9.22
C ILE A 48 7.78 9.77 -8.01
N VAL A 49 6.59 9.30 -7.67
CA VAL A 49 5.77 9.79 -6.57
C VAL A 49 5.31 8.63 -5.73
N MET A 50 5.33 8.80 -4.41
CA MET A 50 4.73 7.86 -3.50
C MET A 50 3.82 8.58 -2.51
N ASN A 51 2.54 8.23 -2.59
CA ASN A 51 1.48 8.77 -1.74
C ASN A 51 1.13 7.73 -0.69
N SER A 52 1.04 8.12 0.59
CA SER A 52 0.55 7.22 1.65
C SER A 52 -0.79 7.72 2.17
N HIS A 53 -1.82 6.90 2.08
CA HIS A 53 -3.14 7.17 2.62
C HIS A 53 -3.33 6.35 3.89
N SER A 54 -3.36 7.03 5.03
CA SER A 54 -3.73 6.40 6.30
C SER A 54 -5.26 6.32 6.36
N HIS A 55 -5.82 5.13 6.18
CA HIS A 55 -7.28 4.93 6.25
C HIS A 55 -7.59 4.04 7.45
N ARG A 56 -8.50 4.48 8.31
CA ARG A 56 -9.17 3.62 9.29
C ARG A 56 -10.17 2.72 8.57
N LEU A 57 -9.70 1.67 7.89
CA LEU A 57 -10.59 0.77 7.17
C LEU A 57 -11.39 -0.05 8.19
N PRO A 58 -12.73 0.08 8.26
CA PRO A 58 -13.53 -0.84 9.05
C PRO A 58 -13.43 -2.21 8.36
N ARG A 59 -12.64 -3.12 8.94
CA ARG A 59 -12.55 -4.49 8.44
C ARG A 59 -13.97 -5.06 8.44
N LYS A 60 -14.47 -5.49 7.28
CA LYS A 60 -15.83 -6.03 7.11
C LYS A 60 -16.05 -7.13 8.16
N GLY A 61 -16.95 -6.88 9.11
CA GLY A 61 -17.07 -7.66 10.34
C GLY A 61 -17.45 -9.12 10.07
N ARG A 62 -16.48 -10.02 10.15
CA ARG A 62 -16.75 -11.38 10.68
C ARG A 62 -16.81 -11.24 12.20
N ARG A 63 -17.63 -12.05 12.89
CA ARG A 63 -17.73 -12.09 14.36
C ARG A 63 -16.37 -12.36 15.02
N MET A 64 -15.56 -11.33 15.11
CA MET A 64 -14.42 -11.10 15.97
C MET A 64 -14.51 -9.61 16.25
N GLY A 65 -14.39 -9.20 17.52
CA GLY A 65 -14.64 -7.82 17.93
C GLY A 65 -13.83 -6.77 17.16
N PRO A 66 -14.14 -5.48 17.32
CA PRO A 66 -13.50 -4.41 16.56
C PRO A 66 -11.99 -4.35 16.87
N ILE A 67 -11.18 -5.02 16.06
CA ILE A 67 -9.72 -4.80 16.03
C ILE A 67 -9.49 -3.62 15.10
N MET A 68 -9.25 -2.45 15.70
CA MET A 68 -8.94 -1.22 14.98
C MET A 68 -7.46 -1.23 14.59
N LEU A 69 -7.11 -1.92 13.50
CA LEU A 69 -5.77 -1.83 12.93
C LEU A 69 -5.71 -0.66 11.96
N TRP A 70 -4.70 0.21 12.10
CA TRP A 70 -4.40 1.23 11.11
C TRP A 70 -3.70 0.56 9.94
N ASP A 71 -4.39 0.41 8.81
CA ASP A 71 -3.75 -0.02 7.57
C ASP A 71 -3.32 1.22 6.77
N ILE A 72 -2.02 1.31 6.46
CA ILE A 72 -1.51 2.34 5.55
C ILE A 72 -1.58 1.78 4.13
N GLN A 73 -2.32 2.47 3.27
CA GLN A 73 -2.34 2.18 1.85
C GLN A 73 -1.35 3.13 1.15
N CYS A 74 -0.30 2.58 0.58
CA CYS A 74 0.63 3.31 -0.26
C CYS A 74 0.22 3.20 -1.73
N ILE A 75 0.23 4.32 -2.44
CA ILE A 75 0.09 4.41 -3.89
C ILE A 75 1.45 4.84 -4.44
N THR A 76 2.02 4.02 -5.32
CA THR A 76 3.29 4.29 -6.00
C THR A 76 3.03 4.56 -7.47
N ASP A 77 3.55 5.68 -7.97
CA ASP A 77 3.54 6.07 -9.38
C ASP A 77 4.90 5.74 -10.02
N VAL A 78 4.87 5.03 -11.16
CA VAL A 78 6.05 4.49 -11.85
C VAL A 78 6.11 4.89 -13.31
#